data_AF-A0A524ELQ1-F1
#
_entry.id   AF-A0A524ELQ1-F1
#
_cell.length_a   1.000
_cell.length_b   1.000
_cell.length_c   1.000
_cell.angle_alpha   90.00
_cell.angle_beta   90.00
_cell.angle_gamma   90.00
#
_symmetry.space_group_name_H-M   'P 1'
#
loop_
_entity.id
_entity.type
_entity.pdbx_description
1 polymer ?
#
loop_
_entity_poly.entity_id
_entity_poly.type
_entity_poly.pdbx_seq_one_letter_code
_entity_poly.pdbx_strand_id
1 'polypeptide(L)'
;MGRTARTFRDAVDKEESRWKAFSRTLKVSQREQLQRMFDYARACADAGTMMVTPRTTEVVLVASIIGLLEEIEQLRLQLEELKNAEE
;
A
#
# COMPACT_ATOMS: atom_id res chain seq x y z
N MET A 1 -22.03 -23.56 9.35
CA MET A 1 -20.64 -24.04 9.24
C MET A 1 -19.79 -22.92 8.64
N GLY A 2 -19.46 -21.94 9.49
CA GLY A 2 -18.69 -20.76 9.12
C GLY A 2 -17.20 -21.06 9.18
N ARG A 3 -16.61 -21.38 8.03
CA ARG A 3 -15.18 -21.12 7.85
C ARG A 3 -15.09 -19.63 7.58
N THR A 4 -14.83 -18.87 8.64
CA THR A 4 -14.47 -17.45 8.58
C THR A 4 -13.52 -17.27 7.40
N ALA A 5 -13.99 -16.63 6.33
CA ALA A 5 -13.13 -16.28 5.22
C ALA A 5 -11.99 -15.46 5.84
N ARG A 6 -10.75 -15.95 5.73
CA ARG A 6 -9.59 -15.11 6.07
C ARG A 6 -9.80 -13.82 5.30
N THR A 7 -9.91 -12.72 6.03
CA THR A 7 -10.14 -11.44 5.40
C THR A 7 -8.91 -11.13 4.56
N PHE A 8 -9.08 -10.37 3.48
CA PHE A 8 -7.92 -9.95 2.68
C PHE A 8 -6.86 -9.24 3.56
N ARG A 9 -7.28 -8.57 4.64
CA ARG A 9 -6.39 -8.00 5.67
C ARG A 9 -5.47 -9.04 6.31
N ASP A 10 -5.98 -10.20 6.70
CA ASP A 10 -5.16 -11.30 7.24
C ASP A 10 -4.15 -11.82 6.23
N ALA A 11 -4.50 -11.78 4.93
CA ALA A 11 -3.59 -12.16 3.86
C ALA A 11 -2.46 -11.14 3.72
N VAL A 12 -2.76 -9.83 3.78
CA VAL A 12 -1.77 -8.75 3.77
C VAL A 12 -0.79 -8.86 4.93
N ASP A 13 -1.27 -9.08 6.16
CA ASP A 13 -0.39 -9.22 7.33
C ASP A 13 0.52 -10.46 7.22
N LYS A 14 -0.02 -11.56 6.68
CA LYS A 14 0.78 -12.75 6.38
C LYS A 14 1.83 -12.44 5.32
N GLU A 15 1.47 -11.71 4.27
CA GLU A 15 2.40 -11.32 3.23
C GLU A 15 3.51 -10.42 3.79
N GLU A 16 3.18 -9.33 4.50
CA GLU A 16 4.13 -8.44 5.18
C GLU A 16 5.13 -9.21 6.06
N SER A 17 4.64 -10.22 6.79
CA SER A 17 5.51 -11.06 7.64
C SER A 17 6.60 -11.80 6.85
N ARG A 18 6.33 -12.19 5.59
CA ARG A 18 7.31 -12.85 4.70
C ARG A 18 8.43 -11.91 4.30
N TRP A 19 8.16 -10.61 4.24
CA TRP A 19 9.13 -9.58 3.87
C TRP A 19 10.02 -9.12 5.04
N LYS A 20 9.79 -9.60 6.28
CA LYS A 20 10.58 -9.18 7.46
C LYS A 20 12.09 -9.39 7.30
N ALA A 21 12.52 -10.52 6.73
CA ALA A 21 13.94 -10.80 6.52
C ALA A 21 14.56 -9.86 5.48
N PHE A 22 13.84 -9.59 4.39
CA PHE A 22 14.23 -8.62 3.37
C PHE A 22 14.27 -7.19 3.92
N SER A 23 13.24 -6.76 4.66
CA SER A 23 13.17 -5.43 5.27
C SER A 23 14.39 -5.13 6.15
N ARG A 24 14.91 -6.12 6.88
CA ARG A 24 16.11 -5.97 7.72
C ARG A 24 17.38 -5.63 6.93
N THR A 25 17.46 -5.93 5.64
CA THR A 25 18.64 -5.59 4.81
C THR A 25 18.54 -4.18 4.21
N LEU A 26 17.37 -3.55 4.25
CA LEU A 26 17.12 -2.22 3.71
C LEU A 26 17.61 -1.10 4.64
N LYS A 27 17.88 0.08 4.07
CA LYS A 27 18.06 1.34 4.81
C LYS A 27 16.75 1.75 5.49
N VAL A 28 16.82 2.58 6.53
CA VAL A 28 15.63 3.05 7.28
C VAL A 28 14.58 3.66 6.35
N SER A 29 14.97 4.57 5.46
CA SER A 29 14.04 5.18 4.49
C SER A 29 13.37 4.15 3.57
N GLN A 30 14.10 3.12 3.14
CA GLN A 30 13.55 2.05 2.29
C GLN A 30 12.59 1.14 3.07
N ARG A 31 12.84 0.92 4.37
CA ARG A 31 11.91 0.17 5.24
C ARG A 31 10.61 0.92 5.43
N GLU A 32 10.67 2.23 5.60
CA GLU A 32 9.48 3.09 5.70
C GLU A 32 8.65 3.03 4.41
N GLN A 33 9.30 3.10 3.24
CA GLN A 33 8.59 2.94 1.97
C GLN A 33 7.95 1.55 1.84
N LEU A 34 8.66 0.49 2.21
CA LEU A 34 8.12 -0.88 2.21
C LEU A 34 6.92 -1.01 3.17
N GLN A 35 6.98 -0.38 4.35
CA GLN A 35 5.86 -0.37 5.29
C GLN A 35 4.64 0.32 4.68
N ARG A 36 4.86 1.48 4.04
CA ARG A 36 3.80 2.27 3.40
C ARG A 36 3.07 1.48 2.30
N MET A 37 3.79 0.64 1.56
CA MET A 37 3.17 -0.28 0.58
C MET A 37 2.11 -1.19 1.20
N PHE A 38 2.39 -1.76 2.37
CA PHE A 38 1.42 -2.60 3.08
C PHE A 38 0.27 -1.80 3.68
N ASP A 39 0.50 -0.53 4.04
CA ASP A 39 -0.55 0.35 4.53
C ASP A 39 -1.56 0.71 3.42
N TYR A 40 -1.10 0.99 2.19
CA TYR A 40 -2.03 1.13 1.05
C TYR A 40 -2.79 -0.17 0.78
N ALA A 41 -2.13 -1.33 0.88
CA ALA A 41 -2.78 -2.62 0.69
C ALA A 41 -3.90 -2.85 1.72
N ARG A 42 -3.70 -2.42 2.97
CA ARG A 42 -4.74 -2.46 4.02
C ARG A 42 -5.89 -1.49 3.72
N ALA A 43 -5.59 -0.29 3.22
CA ALA A 43 -6.61 0.68 2.81
C ALA A 43 -7.47 0.17 1.64
N CYS A 44 -6.86 -0.57 0.70
CA CYS A 44 -7.57 -1.21 -0.41
C CYS A 44 -8.15 -2.59 -0.08
N ALA A 45 -8.18 -3.00 1.19
CA ALA A 45 -8.52 -4.37 1.54
C ALA A 45 -9.93 -4.79 1.10
N ASP A 46 -10.89 -3.88 1.16
CA ASP A 46 -12.27 -4.14 0.77
C ASP A 46 -12.36 -4.32 -0.76
N ALA A 47 -11.65 -3.50 -1.54
CA ALA A 47 -11.52 -3.67 -2.99
C ALA A 47 -10.79 -4.97 -3.37
N GLY A 48 -9.79 -5.39 -2.58
CA GLY A 48 -9.07 -6.65 -2.77
C GLY A 48 -9.97 -7.89 -2.66
N THR A 49 -11.02 -7.84 -1.84
CA THR A 49 -12.00 -8.96 -1.73
C THR A 49 -12.89 -9.12 -2.96
N MET A 50 -12.96 -8.10 -3.82
CA MET A 50 -13.75 -8.13 -5.06
C MET A 50 -13.02 -8.79 -6.23
N MET A 51 -11.71 -9.01 -6.12
CA MET A 51 -10.95 -9.71 -7.14
C MET A 51 -11.16 -11.24 -7.03
N VAL A 52 -11.30 -11.90 -8.19
CA VAL A 52 -11.33 -13.36 -8.24
C VAL A 52 -9.91 -13.90 -8.08
N THR A 53 -9.67 -14.61 -6.98
CA THR A 53 -8.40 -15.29 -6.65
C THR A 53 -7.12 -14.45 -6.85
N PRO A 54 -7.02 -13.24 -6.30
CA PRO A 54 -5.81 -12.43 -6.43
C PRO A 54 -4.66 -13.06 -5.63
N ARG A 55 -3.43 -12.97 -6.16
CA ARG A 55 -2.26 -13.15 -5.28
C ARG A 55 -2.16 -11.92 -4.40
N THR A 56 -1.99 -12.10 -3.09
CA THR A 56 -1.90 -10.97 -2.15
C THR A 56 -0.83 -9.95 -2.57
N THR A 57 0.31 -10.42 -3.05
CA THR A 57 1.39 -9.56 -3.55
C THR A 57 0.95 -8.67 -4.72
N GLU A 58 0.10 -9.16 -5.63
CA GLU A 58 -0.40 -8.35 -6.76
C GLU A 58 -1.25 -7.18 -6.26
N VAL A 59 -2.14 -7.44 -5.31
CA VAL A 59 -2.99 -6.40 -4.72
C VAL A 59 -2.17 -5.42 -3.89
N VAL A 60 -1.13 -5.88 -3.17
CA VAL A 60 -0.19 -4.99 -2.48
C VAL A 60 0.50 -4.05 -3.47
N LEU A 61 0.98 -4.57 -4.61
CA LEU A 61 1.64 -3.75 -5.64
C LEU A 61 0.67 -2.75 -6.28
N VAL A 62 -0.53 -3.19 -6.68
CA VAL A 62 -1.54 -2.31 -7.28
C VAL A 62 -1.98 -1.22 -6.30
N ALA A 63 -2.28 -1.59 -5.05
CA ALA A 63 -2.64 -0.61 -4.01
C ALA A 63 -1.51 0.40 -3.77
N SER A 64 -0.26 -0.07 -3.77
CA SER A 64 0.91 0.81 -3.64
C SER A 64 1.03 1.78 -4.80
N ILE A 65 0.79 1.32 -6.04
CA ILE A 65 0.82 2.19 -7.22
C ILE A 65 -0.27 3.27 -7.10
N ILE A 66 -1.49 2.89 -6.72
CA ILE A 66 -2.60 3.83 -6.53
C ILE A 66 -2.24 4.88 -5.47
N GLY A 67 -1.75 4.46 -4.30
CA GLY A 67 -1.38 5.37 -3.23
C GLY A 67 -0.22 6.32 -3.61
N LEU A 68 0.77 5.83 -4.35
CA LEU A 68 1.86 6.67 -4.86
C LEU A 68 1.37 7.68 -5.91
N LEU A 69 0.42 7.31 -6.77
CA LEU A 69 -0.18 8.24 -7.73
C LEU A 69 -0.95 9.35 -7.02
N GLU A 70 -1.75 9.00 -6.01
CA GLU A 70 -2.47 9.99 -5.19
C GLU A 70 -1.51 10.97 -4.51
N GLU A 71 -0.40 10.48 -3.93
CA GLU A 71 0.61 11.36 -3.33
C GLU A 71 1.28 12.28 -4.32
N ILE A 72 1.59 11.79 -5.52
CA ILE A 72 2.14 12.62 -6.59
C ILE A 72 1.14 13.72 -6.97
N GLU A 73 -0.15 13.41 -7.06
CA GLU A 73 -1.19 14.39 -7.35
C GLU A 73 -1.30 15.44 -6.24
N GLN A 74 -1.31 15.03 -4.96
CA GLN A 74 -1.34 15.95 -3.82
C GLN A 74 -0.12 16.88 -3.79
N LEU A 75 1.08 16.34 -4.03
CA LEU A 75 2.31 17.14 -4.10
C LEU A 75 2.27 18.14 -5.27
N ARG A 76 1.71 17.76 -6.42
CA ARG A 76 1.54 18.67 -7.56
C ARG A 76 0.58 19.82 -7.23
N LEU A 77 -0.54 19.53 -6.55
CA LEU A 77 -1.50 20.54 -6.11
C LEU A 77 -0.85 21.52 -5.12
N GLN A 78 -0.14 21.02 -4.12
CA GLN A 78 0.56 21.86 -3.14
C GLN A 78 1.61 22.76 -3.79
N LEU A 79 2.35 22.24 -4.78
CA LEU A 79 3.31 23.05 -5.53
C LEU A 79 2.63 24.17 -6.34
N GLU A 80 1.46 23.90 -6.91
CA GLU A 80 0.69 24.89 -7.65
C GLU A 80 0.16 25.99 -6.72
N GLU A 81 -0.37 25.62 -5.55
CA GLU A 81 -0.82 26.56 -4.52
C GLU A 81 0.30 27.47 -4.03
N LEU A 82 1.49 26.91 -3.78
CA LEU A 82 2.65 27.68 -3.34
C LEU A 82 3.13 28.67 -4.41
N LYS A 83 3.15 28.26 -5.68
CA LYS A 83 3.51 29.17 -6.79
C LYS A 83 2.53 30.33 -6.91
N ASN A 84 1.23 30.05 -6.82
CA ASN A 84 0.17 31.05 -6.93
C ASN A 84 0.13 32.00 -5.71
N ALA A 85 0.70 31.61 -4.57
CA ALA A 85 0.78 32.45 -3.38
C ALA A 85 2.01 33.38 -3.38
N GLU A 86 3.01 33.12 -4.23
CA GLU A 86 4.20 33.96 -4.42
C GLU A 86 4.02 35.04 -5.51
N GLU A 87 3.01 34.91 -6.38
CA GLU A 87 2.58 35.91 -7.38
C GLU A 87 1.58 36.94 -6.83
#